data_AF-A0A8K0K497-F1
#
_entry.id   AF-A0A8K0K497-F1
#
_cell.length_a   1.000
_cell.length_b   1.000
_cell.length_c   1.000
_cell.angle_alpha   90.00
_cell.angle_beta   90.00
_cell.angle_gamma   90.00
#
_symmetry.space_group_name_H-M   'P 1'
#
loop_
_entity.id
_entity.type
_entity.pdbx_description
1 polymer ?
#
loop_
_entity_poly.entity_id
_entity_poly.type
_entity_poly.pdbx_seq_one_letter_code
_entity_poly.pdbx_strand_id
1 'polypeptide(L)' 'MGSGEAGGNTAWEVGVARNVVLFVGDGMGVSTVTAARILRGQQLGGSGEDHKLAFEKFPNLALAKVRFGGN' A
#
# COMPACT_ATOMS: atom_id res chain seq x y z
N MET A 1 24.39 4.70 -46.51
CA MET A 1 23.74 5.93 -46.00
C MET A 1 22.34 5.52 -45.61
N GLY A 2 22.12 5.06 -44.38
CA GLY A 2 22.08 5.88 -43.17
C GLY A 2 20.60 6.06 -42.83
N SER A 3 20.05 5.13 -42.03
CA SER A 3 19.70 5.36 -40.61
C SER A 3 18.34 6.05 -40.46
N GLY A 4 17.30 5.45 -39.90
CA GLY A 4 17.24 4.20 -39.15
C GLY A 4 15.80 3.71 -39.07
N GLU A 5 15.69 2.40 -38.90
CA GLU A 5 14.45 1.69 -38.68
C GLU A 5 13.72 2.25 -37.45
N ALA A 6 12.41 2.39 -37.59
CA ALA A 6 11.49 2.64 -36.49
C ALA A 6 11.55 1.46 -35.50
N GLY A 7 12.48 1.54 -34.55
CA GLY A 7 12.74 0.50 -33.56
C GLY A 7 11.99 0.75 -32.26
N GLY A 8 10.86 0.07 -32.09
CA GLY A 8 10.44 -0.47 -30.80
C GLY A 8 9.83 0.50 -29.80
N ASN A 9 8.51 0.57 -29.83
CA ASN A 9 7.61 0.87 -28.72
C ASN A 9 8.27 0.43 -27.39
N THR A 10 8.61 1.37 -26.52
CA THR A 10 9.03 1.08 -25.13
C THR A 10 7.81 0.63 -24.33
N ALA A 11 7.28 -0.53 -24.70
CA ALA A 11 6.39 -1.29 -23.85
C ALA A 11 7.17 -1.59 -22.58
N TRP A 12 6.69 -1.04 -21.47
CA TRP A 12 7.18 -1.31 -20.12
C TRP A 12 7.41 -2.81 -19.94
N GLU A 13 8.54 -3.18 -19.32
CA GLU A 13 8.76 -4.58 -18.95
C GLU A 13 7.63 -5.06 -18.05
N VAL A 14 7.00 -6.17 -18.43
CA VAL A 14 5.90 -6.76 -17.67
C VAL A 14 6.41 -7.12 -16.27
N GLY A 15 5.84 -6.48 -15.25
CA GLY A 15 6.21 -6.70 -13.85
C GLY A 15 7.09 -5.60 -13.23
N VAL A 16 7.60 -4.64 -14.01
CA VAL A 16 8.33 -3.49 -13.46
C VAL A 16 7.36 -2.33 -13.22
N ALA A 17 7.28 -1.88 -11.96
CA ALA A 17 6.46 -0.74 -11.60
C ALA A 17 7.04 0.56 -12.18
N ARG A 18 6.23 1.30 -12.94
CA ARG A 18 6.62 2.63 -13.47
C ARG A 18 6.58 3.74 -12.41
N ASN A 19 5.70 3.61 -11.42
CA ASN A 19 5.46 4.60 -10.38
C ASN A 19 5.38 3.91 -9.02
N VAL A 20 5.83 4.61 -7.97
CA VAL A 20 5.74 4.16 -6.58
C VAL A 20 5.06 5.25 -5.76
N VAL A 21 4.03 4.87 -5.00
CA VAL A 21 3.39 5.73 -3.99
C VAL A 21 3.54 5.04 -2.64
N LEU A 22 4.14 5.74 -1.67
CA LEU A 22 4.34 5.24 -0.31
C LEU A 22 3.48 6.06 0.66
N PHE A 23 2.59 5.38 1.39
CA PHE A 23 1.83 5.96 2.48
C PHE A 23 2.49 5.61 3.81
N VAL A 24 2.90 6.62 4.58
CA VAL A 24 3.50 6.43 5.91
C VAL A 24 2.51 6.92 6.97
N GLY A 25 2.00 5.99 7.78
CA GLY A 25 1.23 6.33 8.98
C GLY A 25 2.16 6.37 10.18
N ASP A 26 2.60 7.56 10.59
CA ASP A 26 3.40 7.71 11.81
C ASP A 26 2.58 7.27 13.03
N GLY A 27 3.16 6.41 13.88
CA GLY A 27 2.45 5.80 15.01
C GLY A 27 1.29 4.84 14.65
N MET A 28 1.11 4.46 13.38
CA MET A 28 0.00 3.60 12.93
C MET A 28 0.32 2.10 13.09
N GLY A 29 0.42 1.65 14.34
CA GLY A 29 0.54 0.23 14.68
C GLY A 29 -0.75 -0.57 14.46
N VAL A 30 -0.69 -1.89 14.69
CA VAL A 30 -1.84 -2.80 14.49
C VAL A 30 -3.06 -2.39 15.32
N SER A 31 -2.86 -1.98 16.57
CA SER A 31 -3.94 -1.50 17.44
C SER A 31 -4.59 -0.22 16.91
N THR A 32 -3.79 0.73 16.41
CA THR A 32 -4.27 1.97 15.79
C THR A 32 -5.11 1.67 14.54
N VAL A 33 -4.70 0.71 13.71
CA VAL A 33 -5.46 0.26 12.53
C VAL A 33 -6.83 -0.30 12.94
N THR A 34 -6.86 -1.19 13.95
CA THR A 34 -8.13 -1.76 14.45
C THR A 34 -9.05 -0.68 15.04
N ALA A 35 -8.52 0.24 15.84
CA ALA A 35 -9.30 1.33 16.41
C ALA A 35 -9.87 2.24 15.31
N ALA A 36 -9.06 2.59 14.31
CA ALA A 36 -9.49 3.39 13.17
C ALA A 36 -10.57 2.69 12.34
N ARG A 37 -10.44 1.38 12.13
CA ARG A 37 -11.45 0.56 11.46
C ARG A 37 -12.80 0.63 12.18
N ILE A 38 -12.81 0.36 13.48
CA ILE A 38 -14.03 0.37 14.31
C ILE A 38 -14.66 1.76 14.29
N LEU A 39 -13.87 2.79 14.56
CA LEU A 39 -14.32 4.18 14.55
C LEU A 39 -14.94 4.53 13.19
N ARG A 40 -14.28 4.15 12.09
CA ARG A 40 -14.78 4.46 10.74
C ARG A 40 -16.09 3.73 10.44
N GLY A 41 -16.23 2.46 10.81
CA GLY A 41 -17.48 1.74 10.61
C GLY A 41 -18.63 2.30 11.46
N GLN A 42 -18.36 2.74 12.68
CA GLN A 42 -19.34 3.41 13.54
C GLN A 42 -19.78 4.77 12.97
N GLN A 43 -18.85 5.55 12.43
CA GLN A 43 -19.16 6.81 11.72
C GLN A 43 -20.05 6.62 10.48
N LEU A 44 -20.06 5.42 9.91
CA LEU A 44 -20.93 5.04 8.79
C LEU A 44 -22.26 4.40 9.27
N GLY A 45 -22.54 4.40 10.57
CA GLY A 45 -23.75 3.85 11.17
C GLY A 45 -23.76 2.34 11.37
N GLY A 46 -22.61 1.67 11.23
CA GLY A 46 -22.47 0.22 11.47
C GLY A 46 -21.92 -0.13 12.86
N SER A 47 -21.71 -1.43 13.10
CA SER A 47 -21.08 -1.97 14.32
C SER A 47 -19.62 -1.48 14.50
N GLY A 48 -18.91 -1.30 13.39
CA GLY A 48 -17.50 -0.90 13.37
C GLY A 48 -16.56 -2.04 12.95
N GLU A 49 -16.65 -3.18 13.64
CA GLU A 49 -15.68 -4.27 13.55
C GLU A 49 -15.57 -4.89 12.14
N ASP A 50 -16.69 -4.95 11.43
CA ASP A 50 -16.80 -5.52 10.08
C ASP A 50 -16.31 -4.55 8.98
N HIS A 51 -15.97 -3.31 9.34
CA HIS A 51 -15.48 -2.34 8.37
C HIS A 51 -14.07 -2.73 7.89
N LYS A 52 -13.68 -2.23 6.71
CA LYS A 52 -12.31 -2.38 6.20
C LYS A 52 -11.82 -1.04 5.68
N LEU A 53 -10.68 -0.59 6.19
CA LEU A 53 -9.99 0.60 5.68
C LEU A 53 -9.50 0.35 4.24
N ALA A 54 -9.23 1.41 3.49
CA ALA A 54 -8.90 1.30 2.07
C ALA A 54 -7.68 0.39 1.79
N PHE A 55 -6.63 0.52 2.60
CA PHE A 55 -5.40 -0.28 2.48
C PHE A 55 -5.56 -1.73 2.94
N GLU A 56 -6.57 -2.06 3.74
CA GLU A 56 -6.85 -3.45 4.17
C GLU A 56 -7.45 -4.31 3.06
N LYS A 57 -7.76 -3.69 1.91
CA LYS A 57 -8.21 -4.37 0.69
C LYS A 57 -7.04 -4.71 -0.25
N PHE A 58 -5.81 -4.31 0.09
CA PHE A 58 -4.64 -4.65 -0.70
C PHE A 58 -4.38 -6.17 -0.65
N PRO A 59 -3.92 -6.77 -1.76
CA PRO A 59 -3.80 -8.23 -1.86
C PRO A 59 -2.64 -8.79 -1.03
N ASN A 60 -1.68 -7.96 -0.62
CA ASN A 60 -0.46 -8.37 0.07
C ASN A 60 -0.37 -7.70 1.45
N LEU A 61 0.08 -8.45 2.45
CA LEU A 61 0.30 -7.98 3.82
C LEU A 61 1.64 -8.54 4.34
N ALA A 62 2.39 -7.72 5.06
CA ALA A 62 3.63 -8.12 5.73
C ALA A 62 3.78 -7.37 7.07
N LEU A 63 4.60 -7.93 7.98
CA LEU A 63 4.99 -7.27 9.22
C LEU A 63 6.39 -6.66 9.06
N ALA A 64 6.57 -5.46 9.60
CA ALA A 64 7.88 -4.79 9.65
C ALA A 64 8.43 -4.83 11.07
N LYS A 65 9.69 -5.26 11.23
CA LYS A 65 10.43 -5.10 12.48
C LYS A 65 10.88 -3.64 12.59
N VAL A 66 10.40 -2.93 13.61
CA VAL A 66 10.64 -1.49 13.79
C VAL A 66 11.69 -1.15 14.85
N ARG A 67 12.28 -2.15 15.50
CA ARG A 67 13.33 -1.92 16.51
C ARG A 67 14.59 -1.40 15.82
N PHE A 68 15.09 -0.26 16.29
CA PHE A 68 16.42 0.23 15.96
C PHE A 68 17.47 -0.36 16.92
N GLY A 69 18.56 -0.92 16.38
CA GLY A 69 19.70 -1.47 17.13
C GLY A 69 19.54 -2.94 17.59
N GLY A 70 20.64 -3.68 17.62
CA GLY A 70 20.73 -5.06 18.12
C GLY A 70 22.02 -5.22 18.90
N ASN A 71 21.91 -5.23 20.24
CA ASN A 71 22.97 -5.00 21.22
C ASN A 71 23.70 -3.66 21.08
#